data_AF-A0A3D0ZTX6-F1
#
_entry.id   AF-A0A3D0ZTX6-F1
#
_cell.length_a   1.000
_cell.length_b   1.000
_cell.length_c   1.000
_cell.angle_alpha   90.00
_cell.angle_beta   90.00
_cell.angle_gamma   90.00
#
_symmetry.space_group_name_H-M   'P 1'
#
loop_
_entity.id
_entity.type
_entity.pdbx_description
1 polymer ?
#
loop_
_entity_poly.entity_id
_entity_poly.type
_entity_poly.pdbx_seq_one_letter_code
_entity_poly.pdbx_strand_id
1 'polypeptide(L)'
;AYICGEETALLESLEGKRGVIRSKPPLPAISGLFGKPTLVHNVITLCSVPWIIRNGGLAYADYGTNESTGTMPFQLSGNVQHGGLIELPFGVTISDLITKFAGGTRTGRPIKAIQVGGPLGAYLPPRLFDTPLTYENMANVG
;
A
#
# COMPACT_ATOMS: atom_id res chain seq x y z
N ALA A 1 -8.68 16.82 -3.40
CA ALA A 1 -9.10 16.13 -4.64
C ALA A 1 -8.35 14.80 -4.73
N TYR A 2 -8.99 13.70 -5.15
CA TYR A 2 -8.34 12.36 -5.21
C TYR A 2 -7.05 12.37 -6.04
N ILE A 3 -7.04 13.13 -7.16
CA ILE A 3 -5.89 13.27 -8.05
C ILE A 3 -4.64 13.86 -7.37
N CYS A 4 -4.79 14.64 -6.30
CA CYS A 4 -3.64 15.18 -5.55
C CYS A 4 -2.92 14.12 -4.71
N GLY A 5 -3.34 12.85 -4.75
CA GLY A 5 -2.53 11.73 -4.28
C GLY A 5 -1.39 11.36 -5.23
N GLU A 6 -1.45 11.78 -6.50
CA GLU A 6 -0.33 11.65 -7.44
C GLU A 6 0.71 12.73 -7.16
N GLU A 7 1.99 12.35 -7.11
CA GLU A 7 3.11 13.22 -6.68
C GLU A 7 3.18 14.54 -7.45
N THR A 8 2.92 14.48 -8.76
CA THR A 8 2.66 15.59 -9.67
C THR A 8 1.78 16.73 -9.20
N ALA A 9 0.51 16.34 -9.07
CA ALA A 9 -0.61 17.16 -8.71
C ALA A 9 -0.54 17.58 -7.24
N LEU A 10 0.08 16.77 -6.37
CA LEU A 10 0.41 17.15 -5.00
C LEU A 10 1.33 18.36 -4.98
N LEU A 11 2.41 18.35 -5.77
CA LEU A 11 3.35 19.46 -5.84
C LEU A 11 2.70 20.73 -6.42
N GLU A 12 1.91 20.62 -7.49
CA GLU A 12 1.13 21.76 -8.00
C GLU A 12 0.21 22.35 -6.93
N SER A 13 -0.46 21.49 -6.15
CA SER A 13 -1.35 21.94 -5.08
C SER A 13 -0.59 22.62 -3.93
N LEU A 14 0.61 22.14 -3.57
CA LEU A 14 1.48 22.78 -2.57
C LEU A 14 2.00 24.14 -3.04
N GLU A 15 2.15 24.33 -4.35
CA GLU A 15 2.51 25.61 -4.97
C GLU A 15 1.33 26.57 -5.12
N GLY A 16 0.15 26.21 -4.59
CA GLY A 16 -1.07 27.03 -4.66
C GLY A 16 -1.77 27.01 -6.03
N LYS A 17 -1.40 26.08 -6.91
CA LYS A 17 -1.99 25.92 -8.24
C LYS A 17 -3.09 24.85 -8.23
N ARG A 18 -3.77 24.69 -9.37
CA ARG A 18 -4.69 23.56 -9.57
C ARG A 18 -3.89 22.26 -9.60
N GLY A 19 -4.36 21.23 -8.88
CA GLY A 19 -3.74 19.89 -8.87
C GLY A 19 -3.90 19.15 -10.20
N VAL A 20 -3.20 19.60 -11.24
CA VAL A 20 -3.09 18.95 -12.55
C VAL A 20 -1.77 18.20 -12.60
N ILE A 21 -1.77 17.01 -13.21
CA ILE A 21 -0.55 16.21 -13.37
C ILE A 21 0.43 16.95 -14.28
N ARG A 22 1.72 17.01 -13.90
CA ARG A 22 2.81 17.50 -14.75
C ARG A 22 3.29 16.37 -15.65
N SER A 23 3.62 16.69 -16.90
CA SER A 23 4.31 15.75 -17.78
C SER A 23 5.67 15.36 -17.19
N LYS A 24 6.01 14.08 -17.23
CA LYS A 24 7.37 13.58 -16.92
C LYS A 24 8.06 13.28 -18.26
N PRO A 25 9.29 13.78 -18.53
CA PRO A 25 10.25 14.49 -17.65
C PRO A 25 10.00 16.01 -17.47
N PRO A 26 10.61 16.66 -16.44
CA PRO A 26 11.58 16.12 -15.47
C PRO A 26 10.95 15.38 -14.28
N LEU A 27 11.71 14.47 -13.66
CA LEU A 27 11.30 13.79 -12.42
C LEU A 27 11.34 14.75 -11.22
N PRO A 28 10.42 14.63 -10.25
CA PRO A 28 10.42 15.47 -9.04
C PRO A 28 11.72 15.43 -8.23
N ALA A 29 12.40 14.28 -8.23
CA ALA A 29 13.69 14.11 -7.58
C ALA A 29 14.78 15.05 -8.13
N ILE A 30 14.64 15.51 -9.38
CA ILE A 30 15.54 16.49 -10.02
C ILE A 30 14.95 17.89 -9.91
N SER A 31 13.65 18.06 -10.20
CA SER A 31 12.95 19.34 -10.15
C SER A 31 11.48 19.14 -9.75
N GLY A 32 11.21 19.20 -8.45
CA GLY A 32 9.90 19.01 -7.84
C GLY A 32 9.31 20.32 -7.32
N LEU A 33 9.20 20.43 -5.99
CA LEU A 33 8.57 21.56 -5.30
C LEU A 33 9.34 22.86 -5.56
N PHE A 34 8.67 23.87 -6.10
CA PHE A 34 9.28 25.17 -6.44
C PHE A 34 10.53 25.04 -7.34
N GLY A 35 10.57 24.01 -8.19
CA GLY A 35 11.70 23.71 -9.07
C GLY A 35 12.96 23.22 -8.35
N LYS A 36 12.84 22.72 -7.11
CA LYS A 36 13.97 22.17 -6.34
C LYS A 36 13.94 20.63 -6.32
N PRO A 37 15.11 19.95 -6.25
CA PRO A 37 15.16 18.51 -6.01
C PRO A 37 14.30 18.13 -4.80
N THR A 38 13.31 17.25 -5.01
CA THR A 38 12.32 16.91 -3.98
C THR A 38 12.07 15.40 -3.97
N LEU A 39 12.28 14.77 -2.82
CA LEU A 39 11.85 13.40 -2.58
C LEU A 39 10.40 13.40 -2.10
N VAL A 40 9.54 12.67 -2.82
CA VAL A 40 8.14 12.48 -2.47
C VAL A 40 7.96 11.01 -2.09
N HIS A 41 7.58 10.74 -0.84
CA HIS A 41 7.37 9.40 -0.34
C HIS A 41 6.03 9.31 0.41
N ASN A 42 5.45 8.11 0.43
CA ASN A 42 4.30 7.84 1.26
C ASN A 42 4.67 7.94 2.75
N VAL A 43 3.70 8.29 3.59
CA VAL A 43 3.86 8.40 5.04
C VAL A 43 4.46 7.11 5.63
N ILE A 44 3.94 5.93 5.26
CA ILE A 44 4.39 4.65 5.82
C ILE A 44 5.87 4.39 5.47
N THR A 45 6.30 4.72 4.25
CA THR A 45 7.71 4.63 3.85
C THR A 45 8.60 5.45 4.79
N LEU A 46 8.22 6.70 5.06
CA LEU A 46 8.98 7.58 5.95
C LEU A 46 8.92 7.10 7.42
N CYS A 47 7.81 6.53 7.86
CA CYS A 47 7.65 5.97 9.21
C CYS A 47 8.54 4.73 9.45
N SER A 48 8.87 3.95 8.41
CA SER A 48 9.78 2.82 8.54
C SER A 48 11.25 3.24 8.66
N VAL A 49 11.63 4.41 8.13
CA VAL A 49 13.04 4.87 8.09
C VAL A 49 13.70 4.94 9.48
N PRO A 50 13.09 5.53 10.53
CA PRO A 50 13.69 5.56 11.86
C PRO A 50 14.00 4.17 12.43
N TRP A 51 13.13 3.19 12.18
CA TRP A 51 13.35 1.82 12.63
C TRP A 51 14.52 1.18 11.87
N ILE A 52 14.57 1.36 10.54
CA ILE A 52 15.64 0.85 9.68
C ILE A 52 17.00 1.44 10.08
N ILE A 53 17.08 2.75 10.33
CA ILE A 53 18.33 3.40 10.76
C ILE A 53 18.79 2.86 12.12
N ARG A 54 17.87 2.61 13.04
CA ARG A 54 18.19 2.15 14.40
C ARG A 54 18.61 0.69 14.45
N ASN A 55 17.99 -0.18 13.65
CA ASN A 55 18.15 -1.63 13.75
C ASN A 55 18.91 -2.25 12.57
N GLY A 56 19.18 -1.47 11.53
CA GLY A 56 19.89 -1.90 10.32
C GLY A 56 18.94 -2.39 9.22
N GLY A 57 19.33 -2.14 7.96
CA GLY A 57 18.55 -2.53 6.78
C GLY A 57 18.36 -4.04 6.65
N LEU A 58 19.37 -4.84 7.00
CA LEU A 58 19.27 -6.30 6.97
C LEU A 58 18.21 -6.83 7.93
N ALA A 59 18.14 -6.29 9.16
CA ALA A 59 17.13 -6.68 10.13
C ALA A 59 15.70 -6.34 9.68
N TYR A 60 15.52 -5.27 8.90
CA TYR A 60 14.22 -4.97 8.29
C TYR A 60 13.93 -5.92 7.12
N ALA A 61 14.95 -6.24 6.33
CA ALA A 61 14.86 -7.14 5.17
C ALA A 61 14.64 -8.60 5.54
N ASP A 62 14.97 -9.00 6.78
CA ASP A 62 14.67 -10.34 7.32
C ASP A 62 13.16 -10.60 7.47
N TYR A 63 12.33 -9.55 7.46
CA TYR A 63 10.88 -9.67 7.34
C TYR A 63 10.43 -9.71 5.88
N GLY A 64 9.35 -10.43 5.62
CA GLY A 64 8.69 -10.47 4.32
C GLY A 64 9.24 -11.56 3.42
N THR A 65 9.35 -11.27 2.13
CA THR A 65 9.93 -12.16 1.12
C THR A 65 11.16 -11.49 0.48
N ASN A 66 11.80 -12.17 -0.47
CA ASN A 66 13.03 -11.67 -1.11
C ASN A 66 12.86 -10.27 -1.74
N GLU A 67 11.81 -10.06 -2.53
CA GLU A 67 11.59 -8.80 -3.26
C GLU A 67 10.66 -7.84 -2.50
N SER A 68 9.67 -8.39 -1.79
CA SER A 68 8.77 -7.63 -0.91
C SER A 68 9.24 -7.75 0.55
N THR A 69 10.26 -6.98 0.91
CA THR A 69 10.86 -7.00 2.26
C THR A 69 10.15 -6.07 3.25
N GLY A 70 10.26 -6.38 4.55
CA GLY A 70 9.69 -5.60 5.63
C GLY A 70 8.26 -6.00 6.00
N THR A 71 7.59 -5.10 6.72
CA THR A 71 6.20 -5.25 7.15
C THR A 71 5.29 -4.26 6.42
N MET A 72 4.01 -4.62 6.34
CA MET A 72 2.95 -3.80 5.78
C MET A 72 1.80 -3.68 6.80
N PRO A 73 1.35 -2.46 7.14
CA PRO A 73 0.15 -2.25 7.93
C PRO A 73 -1.11 -2.49 7.07
N PHE A 74 -1.54 -3.75 6.95
CA PHE A 74 -2.76 -4.10 6.23
C PHE A 74 -4.00 -3.53 6.92
N GLN A 75 -4.89 -2.87 6.16
CA GLN A 75 -6.14 -2.33 6.69
C GLN A 75 -7.34 -3.18 6.25
N LEU A 76 -8.05 -3.76 7.22
CA LEU A 76 -9.29 -4.50 6.98
C LEU A 76 -10.49 -3.56 7.09
N SER A 77 -11.24 -3.44 6.00
CA SER A 77 -12.40 -2.55 5.91
C SER A 77 -13.56 -3.18 5.12
N GLY A 78 -14.72 -2.52 5.12
CA GLY A 78 -15.92 -2.99 4.41
C GLY A 78 -16.76 -3.96 5.24
N ASN A 79 -17.23 -5.05 4.62
CA ASN A 79 -18.07 -6.05 5.28
C ASN A 79 -17.22 -7.10 6.02
N VAL A 80 -16.60 -6.67 7.12
CA VAL A 80 -15.69 -7.48 7.94
C VAL A 80 -16.12 -7.48 9.41
N GLN A 81 -16.05 -8.63 10.09
CA GLN A 81 -16.49 -8.76 11.49
C GLN A 81 -15.55 -7.99 12.44
N HIS A 82 -14.24 -8.12 12.24
CA HIS A 82 -13.20 -7.42 13.00
C HIS A 82 -12.34 -6.59 12.03
N GLY A 83 -12.78 -5.35 11.78
CA GLY A 83 -12.04 -4.38 10.99
C GLY A 83 -10.93 -3.69 11.81
N GLY A 84 -9.96 -3.10 11.13
CA GLY A 84 -8.85 -2.41 11.80
C GLY A 84 -7.55 -2.45 11.00
N LEU A 85 -6.44 -2.25 11.71
CA LEU A 85 -5.09 -2.28 11.17
C LEU A 85 -4.34 -3.48 11.76
N ILE A 86 -3.72 -4.27 10.89
CA ILE A 86 -2.90 -5.42 11.25
C ILE A 86 -1.57 -5.30 10.50
N GLU A 87 -0.49 -5.10 11.24
CA GLU A 87 0.85 -5.04 10.64
C GLU A 87 1.47 -6.43 10.63
N LEU A 88 1.83 -6.91 9.44
CA LEU A 88 2.44 -8.22 9.22
C LEU A 88 3.56 -8.12 8.20
N PRO A 89 4.52 -9.06 8.23
CA PRO A 89 5.45 -9.25 7.13
C PRO A 89 4.70 -9.52 5.82
N PHE A 90 5.27 -9.06 4.70
CA PHE A 90 4.77 -9.44 3.37
C PHE A 90 4.75 -10.97 3.18
N GLY A 91 3.86 -11.45 2.32
CA GLY A 91 3.70 -12.89 2.03
C GLY A 91 2.57 -13.58 2.79
N VAL A 92 1.96 -12.92 3.79
CA VAL A 92 0.67 -13.37 4.36
C VAL A 92 -0.40 -13.41 3.26
N THR A 93 -1.31 -14.38 3.30
CA THR A 93 -2.38 -14.50 2.30
C THR A 93 -3.63 -13.72 2.72
N ILE A 94 -4.53 -13.42 1.77
CA ILE A 94 -5.84 -12.84 2.09
C ILE A 94 -6.65 -13.79 2.97
N SER A 95 -6.55 -15.10 2.72
CA SER A 95 -7.18 -16.15 3.54
C SER A 95 -6.71 -16.08 5.00
N ASP A 96 -5.41 -15.89 5.22
CA ASP A 96 -4.84 -15.69 6.55
C ASP A 96 -5.40 -14.42 7.22
N LEU A 97 -5.46 -13.29 6.50
CA LEU A 97 -6.06 -12.07 7.03
C LEU A 97 -7.51 -12.30 7.47
N ILE A 98 -8.31 -13.01 6.66
CA ILE A 98 -9.73 -13.28 6.96
C ILE A 98 -9.87 -14.20 8.18
N THR A 99 -9.16 -15.33 8.16
CA THR A 99 -9.38 -16.43 9.09
C THR A 99 -8.71 -16.20 10.44
N LYS A 100 -7.52 -15.60 10.46
CA LYS A 100 -6.76 -15.37 11.70
C LYS A 100 -7.11 -14.07 12.39
N PHE A 101 -7.58 -13.05 11.65
CA PHE A 101 -7.78 -11.71 12.21
C PHE A 101 -9.19 -11.15 11.98
N ALA A 102 -9.74 -11.29 10.78
CA ALA A 102 -10.96 -10.61 10.39
C ALA A 102 -12.25 -11.23 10.97
N GLY A 103 -12.22 -12.52 11.31
CA GLY A 103 -13.39 -13.25 11.82
C GLY A 103 -14.51 -13.46 10.79
N GLY A 104 -14.20 -13.38 9.50
CA GLY A 104 -15.20 -13.45 8.42
C GLY A 104 -15.95 -12.15 8.18
N THR A 105 -17.16 -12.24 7.62
CA THR A 105 -17.98 -11.04 7.30
C THR A 105 -18.85 -10.63 8.48
N ARG A 106 -19.08 -9.32 8.61
CA ARG A 106 -20.03 -8.77 9.59
C ARG A 106 -21.44 -9.34 9.42
N THR A 107 -21.80 -9.72 8.21
CA THR A 107 -23.11 -10.30 7.89
C THR A 107 -23.22 -11.81 8.13
N GLY A 108 -22.11 -12.51 8.43
CA GLY A 108 -22.07 -13.97 8.49
C GLY A 108 -22.25 -14.67 7.13
N ARG A 109 -22.36 -13.92 6.03
CA ARG A 109 -22.51 -14.45 4.67
C ARG A 109 -21.14 -14.73 4.03
N PRO A 110 -21.06 -15.64 3.05
CA PRO A 110 -19.83 -15.89 2.31
C PRO A 110 -19.28 -14.64 1.61
N ILE A 111 -17.96 -14.52 1.57
CA ILE A 111 -17.27 -13.45 0.83
C ILE A 111 -17.36 -13.76 -0.67
N LYS A 112 -17.88 -12.81 -1.45
CA LYS A 112 -17.96 -12.94 -2.91
C LYS A 112 -16.73 -12.37 -3.62
N ALA A 113 -16.17 -11.28 -3.09
CA ALA A 113 -14.97 -10.63 -3.61
C ALA A 113 -14.34 -9.74 -2.54
N ILE A 114 -13.04 -9.48 -2.69
CA ILE A 114 -12.28 -8.50 -1.89
C ILE A 114 -11.57 -7.54 -2.85
N GLN A 115 -11.70 -6.24 -2.62
CA GLN A 115 -10.91 -5.24 -3.34
C GLN A 115 -9.61 -4.98 -2.59
N VAL A 116 -8.47 -5.11 -3.27
CA VAL A 116 -7.14 -4.86 -2.70
C VAL A 116 -6.51 -3.67 -3.41
N GLY A 117 -5.82 -2.78 -2.70
CA GLY A 117 -5.11 -1.63 -3.30
C GLY A 117 -5.95 -0.36 -3.48
N GLY A 118 -7.17 -0.32 -2.94
CA GLY A 118 -8.07 0.84 -3.02
C GLY A 118 -8.89 0.89 -4.32
N PRO A 119 -9.52 2.03 -4.64
CA PRO A 119 -10.51 2.11 -5.73
C PRO A 119 -9.99 1.76 -7.13
N LEU A 120 -8.67 1.85 -7.34
CA LEU A 120 -8.02 1.52 -8.62
C LEU A 120 -7.56 0.06 -8.68
N GLY A 121 -7.65 -0.69 -7.58
CA GLY A 121 -7.24 -2.08 -7.52
C GLY A 121 -8.34 -3.07 -7.88
N ALA A 122 -7.93 -4.30 -8.17
CA ALA A 122 -8.80 -5.37 -8.63
C ALA A 122 -9.71 -5.93 -7.52
N TYR A 123 -10.85 -6.48 -7.96
CA TYR A 123 -11.72 -7.33 -7.13
C TYR A 123 -11.30 -8.79 -7.30
N LEU A 124 -10.80 -9.37 -6.21
CA LEU A 124 -10.32 -10.75 -6.18
C LEU A 124 -11.45 -11.69 -5.74
N PRO A 125 -11.77 -12.74 -6.52
CA PRO A 125 -12.69 -13.79 -6.10
C PRO A 125 -12.03 -14.76 -5.10
N PRO A 126 -12.81 -15.56 -4.34
CA PRO A 126 -12.29 -16.49 -3.33
C PRO A 126 -11.18 -17.44 -3.81
N ARG A 127 -11.22 -17.86 -5.08
CA ARG A 127 -10.17 -18.72 -5.68
C ARG A 127 -8.76 -18.11 -5.68
N LEU A 128 -8.65 -16.80 -5.44
CA LEU A 128 -7.37 -16.07 -5.36
C LEU A 128 -7.00 -15.69 -3.92
N PHE A 129 -7.76 -16.09 -2.90
CA PHE A 129 -7.48 -15.65 -1.51
C PHE A 129 -6.21 -16.26 -0.91
N ASP A 130 -5.70 -17.35 -1.47
CA ASP A 130 -4.42 -17.93 -1.08
C ASP A 130 -3.23 -17.26 -1.80
N THR A 131 -3.46 -16.19 -2.58
CA THR A 131 -2.39 -15.39 -3.18
C THR A 131 -1.61 -14.68 -2.07
N PRO A 132 -0.27 -14.86 -1.98
CA PRO A 132 0.56 -14.11 -1.05
C PRO A 132 0.45 -12.60 -1.31
N LEU A 133 0.29 -11.82 -0.25
CA LEU A 133 0.28 -10.36 -0.33
C LEU A 133 1.73 -9.86 -0.42
N THR A 134 2.24 -9.86 -1.65
CA THR A 134 3.52 -9.28 -2.09
C THR A 134 3.24 -8.41 -3.32
N TYR A 135 4.12 -7.49 -3.68
CA TYR A 135 3.91 -6.68 -4.88
C TYR A 135 3.88 -7.53 -6.15
N GLU A 136 4.77 -8.53 -6.24
CA GLU A 136 4.95 -9.35 -7.43
C GLU A 136 3.78 -10.31 -7.65
N ASN A 137 3.32 -10.97 -6.59
CA ASN A 137 2.18 -11.89 -6.70
C ASN A 137 0.89 -11.13 -6.99
N MET A 138 0.70 -9.95 -6.40
CA MET A 138 -0.46 -9.12 -6.66
C MET A 138 -0.47 -8.59 -8.10
N ALA A 139 0.67 -8.10 -8.62
CA ALA A 139 0.76 -7.68 -10.01
C ALA A 139 0.41 -8.79 -11.02
N ASN A 140 0.72 -10.04 -10.70
CA ASN A 140 0.43 -11.20 -11.56
C ASN A 140 -1.06 -11.59 -11.61
N VAL A 141 -1.86 -11.20 -10.61
CA VAL A 141 -3.29 -11.53 -10.56
C VAL A 141 -4.20 -10.38 -11.01
N GLY A 142 -3.61 -9.26 -11.44
CA GLY A 142 -4.27 -8.06 -11.96
C GLY A 142 -4.43 -6.95 -10.93
#